data_AF-A0A925JJ48-F1
#
_entry.id   AF-A0A925JJ48-F1
#
_cell.length_a   1.000
_cell.length_b   1.000
_cell.length_c   1.000
_cell.angle_alpha   90.00
_cell.angle_beta   90.00
_cell.angle_gamma   90.00
#
_symmetry.space_group_name_H-M   'P 1'
#
loop_
_entity.id
_entity.type
_entity.pdbx_description
1 polymer ?
#
loop_
_entity_poly.entity_id
_entity_poly.type
_entity_poly.pdbx_seq_one_letter_code
_entity_poly.pdbx_strand_id
1 'polypeptide(L)'
;MNTQSFTYNLVAALLRAALVLAMVAAGWSIYRQLPDDEPQANGREANAQAETTLQISLRGVAGTSLDVPLELYPVDISAAQNEFFSERRPGKRLDDFLAERMEGRAPIEGRFDSKGVVTLTVKPGAWWIHTTLPGELNIEWRTRVNVSGRRQTVELTPANAYTRTKSF
;
A
#
# COMPACT_ATOMS: atom_id res chain seq x y z
N MET A 1 71.91 7.75 16.60
CA MET A 1 70.83 8.42 15.84
C MET A 1 70.05 7.36 15.08
N ASN A 2 68.73 7.24 15.31
CA ASN A 2 67.69 6.59 14.47
C ASN A 2 66.39 6.26 15.24
N THR A 3 66.04 7.03 16.29
CA THR A 3 64.80 6.82 17.05
C THR A 3 63.57 7.50 16.43
N GLN A 4 63.74 8.53 15.59
CA GLN A 4 62.63 9.26 14.96
C GLN A 4 61.91 8.46 13.86
N SER A 5 62.64 7.62 13.11
CA SER A 5 62.04 6.80 12.04
C SER A 5 61.21 5.64 12.60
N PHE A 6 61.62 5.08 13.75
CA PHE A 6 60.90 4.00 14.41
C PHE A 6 59.55 4.46 14.95
N THR A 7 59.50 5.63 15.60
CA THR A 7 58.24 6.21 16.09
C THR A 7 57.29 6.58 14.95
N TYR A 8 57.81 7.13 13.85
CA TYR A 8 56.99 7.48 12.70
C TYR A 8 56.40 6.25 12.01
N ASN A 9 57.21 5.19 11.84
CA ASN A 9 56.73 3.93 11.27
C ASN A 9 55.71 3.23 12.18
N LEU A 10 55.87 3.32 13.50
CA LEU A 10 54.92 2.77 14.47
C LEU A 10 53.58 3.52 14.42
N VAL A 11 53.61 4.85 14.38
CA VAL A 11 52.41 5.69 14.26
C VAL A 11 51.72 5.46 12.91
N ALA A 12 52.48 5.37 11.83
CA ALA A 12 51.93 5.07 10.50
C ALA A 12 51.30 3.67 10.43
N ALA A 13 51.88 2.66 11.10
CA ALA A 13 51.32 1.33 11.19
C ALA A 13 50.01 1.33 12.00
N LEU A 14 49.96 2.05 13.12
CA LEU A 14 48.74 2.23 13.93
C LEU A 14 47.63 2.93 13.15
N LEU A 15 47.95 3.99 12.41
CA LEU A 15 46.98 4.71 11.57
C LEU A 15 46.41 3.82 10.46
N ARG A 16 47.25 3.01 9.81
CA ARG A 16 46.79 2.05 8.79
C ARG A 16 45.88 0.99 9.41
N ALA A 17 46.25 0.45 10.57
CA ALA A 17 45.42 -0.52 11.27
C ALA A 17 44.07 0.09 11.69
N ALA A 18 44.07 1.32 12.23
CA ALA A 18 42.86 2.03 12.61
C ALA A 18 41.95 2.30 11.40
N LEU A 19 42.52 2.67 10.24
CA LEU A 19 41.76 2.89 9.01
C LEU A 19 41.07 1.61 8.53
N VAL A 20 41.80 0.49 8.50
CA VAL A 20 41.25 -0.81 8.12
C VAL A 20 40.13 -1.22 9.08
N LEU A 21 40.35 -1.03 10.39
CA LEU A 21 39.36 -1.37 11.41
C LEU A 21 38.10 -0.49 11.30
N ALA A 22 38.26 0.80 10.97
CA ALA A 22 37.16 1.70 10.69
C ALA A 22 36.37 1.30 9.42
N MET A 23 37.05 0.89 8.35
CA MET A 23 36.37 0.37 7.14
C MET A 23 35.58 -0.90 7.42
N VAL A 24 36.16 -1.84 8.17
CA VAL A 24 35.48 -3.08 8.55
C VAL A 24 34.29 -2.78 9.48
N ALA A 25 34.45 -1.88 10.45
CA ALA A 25 33.36 -1.47 11.34
C ALA A 25 32.23 -0.74 10.60
N ALA A 26 32.56 0.10 9.62
CA ALA A 26 31.57 0.76 8.77
C ALA A 26 30.81 -0.25 7.91
N GLY A 27 31.54 -1.20 7.28
CA GLY A 27 30.93 -2.31 6.54
C GLY A 27 30.03 -3.17 7.42
N TRP A 28 30.48 -3.49 8.64
CA TRP A 28 29.71 -4.25 9.62
C TRP A 28 28.49 -3.49 10.15
N SER A 29 28.60 -2.17 10.36
CA SER A 29 27.48 -1.33 10.79
C SER A 29 26.38 -1.25 9.73
N ILE A 30 26.76 -1.21 8.46
CA ILE A 30 25.81 -1.29 7.33
C ILE A 30 25.18 -2.68 7.30
N TYR A 31 25.95 -3.75 7.48
CA TYR A 31 25.45 -5.12 7.52
C TYR A 31 24.47 -5.37 8.68
N ARG A 32 24.77 -4.80 9.86
CA ARG A 32 23.89 -4.78 11.05
C ARG A 32 22.63 -3.93 10.87
N GLN A 33 22.64 -2.96 9.96
CA GLN A 33 21.50 -2.08 9.68
C GLN A 33 20.60 -2.62 8.58
N LEU A 34 20.96 -3.75 7.94
CA LEU A 34 19.93 -4.58 7.35
C LEU A 34 19.10 -5.14 8.52
N PRO A 35 17.77 -4.92 8.53
CA PRO A 35 16.92 -5.56 9.52
C PRO A 35 17.21 -7.05 9.49
N ASP A 36 17.51 -7.63 10.65
CA ASP A 36 17.52 -9.07 10.81
C ASP A 36 16.21 -9.59 10.19
N ASP A 37 16.32 -10.46 9.18
CA ASP A 37 15.25 -11.43 8.96
C ASP A 37 15.10 -12.13 10.31
N GLU A 38 14.04 -11.75 11.04
CA GLU A 38 13.63 -12.47 12.24
C GLU A 38 13.69 -13.96 11.91
N PRO A 39 14.28 -14.78 12.78
CA PRO A 39 14.33 -16.21 12.55
C PRO A 39 12.89 -16.69 12.46
N GLN A 40 12.41 -16.94 11.24
CA GLN A 40 11.19 -17.71 10.96
C GLN A 40 11.45 -19.16 11.38
N ALA A 41 11.54 -19.36 12.69
CA ALA A 41 11.21 -20.61 13.33
C ALA A 41 9.70 -20.77 13.21
N ASN A 42 9.26 -21.30 12.06
CA ASN A 42 8.01 -22.01 11.75
C ASN A 42 7.94 -22.06 10.22
N GLY A 43 8.50 -23.05 9.54
CA GLY A 43 7.87 -24.35 9.49
C GLY A 43 6.53 -24.29 8.75
N ARG A 44 6.55 -24.50 7.43
CA ARG A 44 5.42 -25.05 6.64
C ARG A 44 4.15 -24.20 6.40
N GLU A 45 4.20 -22.86 6.44
CA GLU A 45 3.04 -22.02 6.05
C GLU A 45 3.32 -20.95 4.99
N ALA A 46 4.38 -21.08 4.18
CA ALA A 46 4.65 -20.22 3.03
C ALA A 46 3.63 -20.36 1.87
N ASN A 47 2.43 -20.88 2.13
CA ASN A 47 1.37 -21.10 1.14
C ASN A 47 -0.04 -20.78 1.67
N ALA A 48 -0.16 -19.88 2.65
CA ALA A 48 -1.44 -19.30 3.05
C ALA A 48 -1.37 -17.78 2.82
N GLN A 49 -1.87 -17.34 1.66
CA GLN A 49 -2.44 -16.01 1.39
C GLN A 49 -1.95 -14.88 2.34
N ALA A 50 -0.69 -14.46 2.22
CA ALA A 50 -0.17 -13.35 3.01
C ALA A 50 -0.95 -12.07 2.65
N GLU A 51 -1.68 -11.52 3.62
CA GLU A 51 -2.46 -10.30 3.43
C GLU A 51 -1.52 -9.11 3.14
N THR A 52 -1.96 -8.22 2.24
CA THR A 52 -1.22 -7.03 1.85
C THR A 52 -1.78 -5.81 2.59
N THR A 53 -0.90 -5.00 3.17
CA THR A 53 -1.28 -3.69 3.71
C THR A 53 -1.39 -2.67 2.58
N LEU A 54 -2.60 -2.21 2.29
CA LEU A 54 -2.89 -1.19 1.28
C LEU A 54 -3.12 0.16 1.96
N GLN A 55 -2.27 1.14 1.64
CA GLN A 55 -2.40 2.51 2.10
C GLN A 55 -2.95 3.38 0.97
N ILE A 56 -4.12 3.99 1.17
CA ILE A 56 -4.74 4.86 0.19
C ILE A 56 -4.70 6.29 0.73
N SER A 57 -4.22 7.23 -0.07
CA SER A 57 -4.13 8.64 0.32
C SER A 57 -4.88 9.54 -0.66
N LEU A 58 -5.60 10.51 -0.11
CA LEU A 58 -6.37 11.50 -0.84
C LEU A 58 -5.55 12.79 -0.91
N ARG A 59 -5.19 13.22 -2.12
CA ARG A 59 -4.37 14.42 -2.34
C ARG A 59 -5.08 15.44 -3.22
N GLY A 60 -4.82 16.72 -2.98
CA GLY A 60 -5.25 17.81 -3.86
C GLY A 60 -6.73 18.17 -3.74
N VAL A 61 -7.40 17.73 -2.68
CA VAL A 61 -8.77 18.11 -2.34
C VAL A 61 -8.73 19.02 -1.12
N ALA A 62 -9.09 20.28 -1.30
CA ALA A 62 -9.08 21.29 -0.25
C ALA A 62 -10.53 21.57 0.20
N GLY A 63 -10.76 21.64 1.51
CA GLY A 63 -11.99 22.22 2.07
C GLY A 63 -13.13 21.26 2.42
N THR A 64 -12.96 19.94 2.33
CA THR A 64 -14.00 18.97 2.72
C THR A 64 -13.64 18.27 4.03
N SER A 65 -14.65 18.03 4.88
CA SER A 65 -14.56 17.06 5.99
C SER A 65 -13.99 15.74 5.47
N LEU A 66 -12.80 15.36 5.94
CA LEU A 66 -12.06 14.19 5.45
C LEU A 66 -12.60 12.85 5.96
N ASP A 67 -13.74 12.85 6.65
CA ASP A 67 -14.43 11.63 7.07
C ASP A 67 -15.24 11.03 5.90
N VAL A 68 -14.51 10.57 4.89
CA VAL A 68 -15.06 10.07 3.62
C VAL A 68 -15.03 8.55 3.64
N PRO A 69 -16.15 7.87 3.35
CA PRO A 69 -16.18 6.41 3.24
C PRO A 69 -15.43 5.95 2.00
N LEU A 70 -14.66 4.89 2.16
CA LEU A 70 -13.92 4.20 1.12
C LEU A 70 -14.40 2.74 1.10
N GLU A 71 -14.75 2.25 -0.08
CA GLU A 71 -15.14 0.85 -0.27
C GLU A 71 -14.22 0.20 -1.29
N LEU A 72 -13.72 -0.99 -0.97
CA LEU A 72 -12.99 -1.84 -1.91
C LEU A 72 -13.81 -3.05 -2.27
N TYR A 73 -13.97 -3.24 -3.57
CA TYR A 73 -14.67 -4.36 -4.15
C TYR A 73 -13.73 -5.26 -4.96
N PRO A 74 -13.89 -6.59 -4.91
CA PRO A 74 -13.13 -7.49 -5.80
C PRO A 74 -13.47 -7.28 -7.29
N VAL A 75 -14.65 -6.74 -7.55
CA VAL A 75 -15.20 -6.50 -8.88
C VAL A 75 -15.65 -5.05 -9.04
N ASP A 76 -15.83 -4.64 -10.28
CA ASP A 76 -16.40 -3.35 -10.59
C ASP A 76 -17.93 -3.38 -10.38
N ILE A 77 -18.39 -2.85 -9.25
CA ILE A 77 -19.81 -2.90 -8.87
C ILE A 77 -20.69 -2.14 -9.85
N SER A 78 -20.28 -0.96 -10.32
CA SER A 78 -21.11 -0.18 -11.24
C SER A 78 -21.20 -0.83 -12.61
N ALA A 79 -20.12 -1.48 -13.09
CA ALA A 79 -20.19 -2.30 -14.31
C ALA A 79 -21.10 -3.52 -14.11
N ALA A 80 -20.97 -4.21 -12.97
CA ALA A 80 -21.78 -5.39 -12.65
C ALA A 80 -23.27 -5.04 -12.53
N GLN A 81 -23.60 -3.90 -11.92
CA GLN A 81 -24.98 -3.40 -11.85
C GLN A 81 -25.53 -3.12 -13.25
N ASN A 82 -24.79 -2.39 -14.09
CA ASN A 82 -25.21 -2.10 -15.46
C ASN A 82 -25.45 -3.38 -16.26
N GLU A 83 -24.58 -4.38 -16.12
CA GLU A 83 -24.74 -5.69 -16.75
C GLU A 83 -26.03 -6.37 -16.28
N PHE A 84 -26.28 -6.38 -14.97
CA PHE A 84 -27.47 -6.97 -14.39
C PHE A 84 -28.76 -6.35 -14.91
N PHE A 85 -28.81 -5.02 -15.05
CA PHE A 85 -29.98 -4.33 -15.58
C PHE A 85 -30.14 -4.46 -17.10
N SER A 86 -29.06 -4.73 -17.82
CA SER A 86 -29.08 -4.90 -19.28
C SER A 86 -29.53 -6.30 -19.72
N GLU A 87 -29.33 -7.31 -18.89
CA GLU A 87 -29.67 -8.71 -19.20
C GLU A 87 -30.97 -9.16 -18.54
N ARG A 88 -31.79 -9.94 -19.26
CA ARG A 88 -32.98 -10.57 -18.66
C ARG A 88 -32.56 -11.73 -17.77
N ARG A 89 -32.64 -11.54 -16.47
CA ARG A 89 -32.34 -12.57 -15.45
C ARG A 89 -33.56 -12.85 -14.57
N PRO A 90 -34.52 -13.65 -15.04
CA PRO A 90 -35.74 -13.92 -14.31
C PRO A 90 -35.44 -14.59 -12.96
N GLY A 91 -35.97 -14.02 -11.87
CA GLY A 91 -35.89 -14.58 -10.53
C GLY A 91 -34.56 -14.40 -9.77
N LYS A 92 -33.55 -13.77 -10.38
CA LYS A 92 -32.26 -13.52 -9.71
C LYS A 92 -32.23 -12.12 -9.10
N ARG A 93 -31.83 -11.99 -7.84
CA ARG A 93 -31.65 -10.67 -7.19
C ARG A 93 -30.27 -10.11 -7.54
N LEU A 94 -30.14 -8.78 -7.46
CA LEU A 94 -28.86 -8.11 -7.68
C LEU A 94 -27.81 -8.59 -6.67
N ASP A 95 -28.19 -8.76 -5.41
CA ASP A 95 -27.29 -9.21 -4.34
C ASP A 95 -26.71 -10.60 -4.64
N ASP A 96 -27.54 -11.53 -5.11
CA ASP A 96 -27.11 -12.88 -5.50
C ASP A 96 -26.13 -12.82 -6.68
N PHE A 97 -26.39 -11.94 -7.65
CA PHE A 97 -25.49 -11.74 -8.79
C PHE A 97 -24.15 -11.14 -8.37
N LEU A 98 -24.15 -10.15 -7.48
CA LEU A 98 -22.92 -9.55 -6.97
C LEU A 98 -22.13 -10.55 -6.11
N ALA A 99 -22.80 -11.33 -5.26
CA ALA A 99 -22.15 -12.36 -4.45
C ALA A 99 -21.44 -13.41 -5.30
N GLU A 100 -22.07 -13.86 -6.41
CA GLU A 100 -21.44 -14.75 -7.38
C GLU A 100 -20.24 -14.09 -8.06
N ARG A 101 -20.36 -12.83 -8.49
CA ARG A 101 -19.26 -12.11 -9.15
C ARG A 101 -18.08 -11.85 -8.23
N MET A 102 -18.32 -11.68 -6.94
CA MET A 102 -17.26 -11.48 -5.95
C MET A 102 -16.57 -12.80 -5.54
N GLU A 103 -17.02 -13.96 -6.03
CA GLU A 103 -16.45 -15.27 -5.72
C GLU A 103 -16.36 -15.55 -4.22
N GLY A 104 -17.36 -15.09 -3.45
CA GLY A 104 -17.38 -15.22 -1.99
C GLY A 104 -16.44 -14.28 -1.23
N ARG A 105 -15.82 -13.31 -1.89
CA ARG A 105 -15.08 -12.22 -1.22
C ARG A 105 -16.04 -11.10 -0.82
N ALA A 106 -15.95 -10.65 0.42
CA ALA A 106 -16.71 -9.50 0.90
C ALA A 106 -16.04 -8.18 0.48
N PRO A 107 -16.82 -7.10 0.29
CA PRO A 107 -16.27 -5.76 0.21
C PRO A 107 -15.54 -5.40 1.50
N ILE A 108 -14.53 -4.53 1.37
CA ILE A 108 -13.76 -4.03 2.50
C ILE A 108 -14.06 -2.54 2.63
N GLU A 109 -14.62 -2.16 3.77
CA GLU A 109 -14.95 -0.77 4.08
C GLU A 109 -13.82 -0.12 4.87
N GLY A 110 -13.58 1.16 4.60
CA GLY A 110 -12.62 2.01 5.28
C GLY A 110 -13.13 3.43 5.35
N ARG A 111 -12.50 4.25 6.18
CA ARG A 111 -12.75 5.69 6.23
C ARG A 111 -11.44 6.42 6.20
N PHE A 112 -11.38 7.50 5.43
CA PHE A 112 -10.22 8.38 5.43
C PHE A 112 -10.09 9.07 6.79
N ASP A 113 -8.86 9.14 7.30
CA ASP A 113 -8.55 9.88 8.52
C ASP A 113 -8.53 11.40 8.25
N SER A 114 -8.29 12.20 9.30
CA SER A 114 -8.17 13.66 9.18
C SER A 114 -7.01 14.13 8.28
N LYS A 115 -6.10 13.25 7.88
CA LYS A 115 -4.99 13.52 6.96
C LYS A 115 -5.31 13.03 5.54
N GLY A 116 -6.49 12.45 5.31
CA GLY A 116 -6.89 11.90 4.03
C GLY A 116 -6.19 10.58 3.75
N VAL A 117 -5.81 9.82 4.78
CA VAL A 117 -5.14 8.53 4.63
C VAL A 117 -6.02 7.44 5.23
N VAL A 118 -6.05 6.29 4.58
CA VAL A 118 -6.70 5.08 5.08
C VAL A 118 -5.77 3.91 4.83
N THR A 119 -5.66 3.02 5.83
CA THR A 119 -4.83 1.82 5.74
C THR A 119 -5.74 0.61 5.94
N LEU A 120 -5.73 -0.30 4.98
CA LEU A 120 -6.57 -1.49 4.96
C LEU A 120 -5.72 -2.73 4.73
N THR A 121 -6.08 -3.83 5.36
CA THR A 121 -5.47 -5.14 5.12
C THR A 121 -6.34 -5.88 4.13
N VAL A 122 -5.80 -6.21 2.96
CA VAL A 122 -6.56 -6.81 1.87
C VAL A 122 -5.81 -8.01 1.31
N LYS A 123 -6.53 -9.01 0.80
CA LYS A 123 -5.91 -10.16 0.13
C LYS A 123 -5.25 -9.71 -1.19
N PRO A 124 -4.11 -10.28 -1.58
CA PRO A 124 -3.53 -10.04 -2.89
C PRO A 124 -4.53 -10.33 -4.02
N GLY A 125 -4.54 -9.50 -5.05
CA GLY A 125 -5.45 -9.65 -6.19
C GLY A 125 -5.92 -8.32 -6.78
N ALA A 126 -6.82 -8.40 -7.76
CA ALA A 126 -7.45 -7.23 -8.34
C ALA A 126 -8.57 -6.73 -7.43
N TRP A 127 -8.54 -5.42 -7.14
CA TRP A 127 -9.56 -4.72 -6.37
C TRP A 127 -9.96 -3.43 -7.09
N TRP A 128 -11.17 -2.97 -6.82
CA TRP A 128 -11.74 -1.73 -7.31
C TRP A 128 -12.00 -0.83 -6.11
N ILE A 129 -11.38 0.34 -6.14
CA ILE A 129 -11.59 1.38 -5.16
C ILE A 129 -12.81 2.19 -5.58
N HIS A 130 -13.79 2.29 -4.70
CA HIS A 130 -14.95 3.15 -4.83
C HIS A 130 -14.95 4.16 -3.66
N THR A 131 -14.96 5.45 -4.00
CA THR A 131 -15.11 6.51 -3.00
C THR A 131 -15.69 7.74 -3.67
N THR A 132 -16.55 8.45 -2.93
CA THR A 132 -17.16 9.70 -3.39
C THR A 132 -16.84 10.78 -2.37
N LEU A 133 -16.16 11.84 -2.82
CA LEU A 133 -15.94 13.02 -2.03
C LEU A 133 -17.05 14.04 -2.33
N PRO A 134 -17.95 14.32 -1.37
CA PRO A 134 -18.93 15.38 -1.52
C PRO A 134 -18.25 16.75 -1.42
N GLY A 135 -18.71 17.73 -2.20
CA GLY A 135 -18.19 19.09 -2.20
C GLY A 135 -18.92 19.93 -3.24
N GLU A 136 -18.37 21.11 -3.59
CA GLU A 136 -18.90 21.92 -4.72
C GLU A 136 -18.93 21.11 -6.04
N LEU A 137 -17.93 20.25 -6.19
CA LEU A 137 -17.90 19.18 -7.16
C LEU A 137 -17.85 17.87 -6.40
N ASN A 138 -18.86 17.03 -6.58
CA ASN A 138 -18.83 15.63 -6.18
C ASN A 138 -17.79 14.92 -7.04
N ILE A 139 -16.72 14.43 -6.41
CA ILE A 139 -15.65 13.71 -7.09
C ILE A 139 -15.80 12.23 -6.76
N GLU A 140 -15.95 11.41 -7.80
CA GLU A 140 -16.05 9.96 -7.65
C GLU A 140 -14.79 9.30 -8.19
N TRP A 141 -14.21 8.40 -7.40
CA TRP A 141 -13.13 7.51 -7.85
C TRP A 141 -13.68 6.10 -8.02
N ARG A 142 -13.32 5.51 -9.16
CA ARG A 142 -13.61 4.12 -9.52
C ARG A 142 -12.36 3.54 -10.17
N THR A 143 -11.37 3.22 -9.35
CA THR A 143 -10.02 2.89 -9.81
C THR A 143 -9.68 1.44 -9.52
N ARG A 144 -9.29 0.70 -10.57
CA ARG A 144 -8.77 -0.66 -10.42
C ARG A 144 -7.34 -0.63 -9.91
N VAL A 145 -7.04 -1.45 -8.91
CA VAL A 145 -5.72 -1.64 -8.32
C VAL A 145 -5.41 -3.13 -8.29
N ASN A 146 -4.23 -3.51 -8.76
CA ASN A 146 -3.69 -4.84 -8.51
C ASN A 146 -2.86 -4.79 -7.23
N VAL A 147 -3.35 -5.48 -6.20
CA VAL A 147 -2.71 -5.55 -4.89
C VAL A 147 -1.76 -6.74 -4.85
N SER A 148 -0.50 -6.48 -4.53
CA SER A 148 0.53 -7.50 -4.39
C SER A 148 1.61 -7.13 -3.36
N GLY A 149 2.37 -8.12 -2.91
CA GLY A 149 3.44 -7.93 -1.93
C GLY A 149 2.93 -7.72 -0.51
N ARG A 150 3.79 -7.18 0.37
CA ARG A 150 3.49 -6.96 1.79
C ARG A 150 2.84 -5.59 2.06
N ARG A 151 3.21 -4.56 1.29
CA ARG A 151 2.71 -3.19 1.44
C ARG A 151 2.63 -2.49 0.08
N GLN A 152 1.54 -1.77 -0.15
CA GLN A 152 1.34 -0.97 -1.36
C GLN A 152 0.65 0.35 -1.04
N THR A 153 1.00 1.40 -1.76
CA THR A 153 0.40 2.73 -1.61
C THR A 153 -0.31 3.14 -2.89
N VAL A 154 -1.51 3.70 -2.76
CA VAL A 154 -2.32 4.24 -3.86
C VAL A 154 -2.68 5.69 -3.55
N GLU A 155 -2.60 6.56 -4.54
CA GLU A 155 -2.97 7.96 -4.40
C GLU A 155 -4.22 8.27 -5.21
N LEU A 156 -5.23 8.83 -4.56
CA LEU A 156 -6.43 9.36 -5.17
C LEU A 156 -6.28 10.87 -5.29
N THR A 157 -6.39 11.36 -6.52
CA THR A 157 -6.25 12.77 -6.85
C THR A 157 -7.43 13.19 -7.72
N PRO A 158 -7.80 14.47 -7.78
CA PRO A 158 -8.82 14.91 -8.72
C PRO A 158 -8.54 14.48 -10.17
N ALA A 159 -7.26 14.40 -10.56
CA ALA A 159 -6.83 14.02 -11.90
C ALA A 159 -7.12 12.56 -12.29
N ASN A 160 -7.19 11.65 -11.31
CA ASN A 160 -7.55 10.24 -11.54
C ASN A 160 -8.99 9.89 -11.13
N ALA A 161 -9.81 10.91 -10.88
CA ALA A 161 -11.23 10.74 -10.64
C ALA A 161 -11.94 10.21 -11.90
N TYR A 162 -12.92 9.34 -11.68
CA TYR A 162 -13.76 8.79 -12.74
C TYR A 162 -14.76 9.83 -13.24
N THR A 163 -15.47 10.51 -12.32
CA THR A 163 -16.38 11.59 -12.65
C THR A 163 -16.24 12.77 -11.69
N ARG A 164 -16.62 13.94 -12.19
CA ARG A 164 -16.74 15.18 -11.40
C ARG A 164 -18.09 15.79 -11.74
N THR A 165 -18.99 15.83 -10.76
CA THR A 165 -20.35 16.33 -10.94
C THR A 165 -20.60 17.51 -10.03
N LYS A 166 -21.13 18.61 -10.55
CA LYS A 166 -21.48 19.77 -9.73
C LYS A 166 -22.61 19.40 -8.76
N SER A 167 -22.43 19.67 -7.47
CA SER A 167 -23.53 19.57 -6.50
C SER A 167 -24.52 20.71 -6.76
N PHE A 168 -25.81 20.41 -6.88
CA PHE A 168 -26.89 21.41 -7.03
C PHE A 168 -27.51 21.76 -5.67
#